data_AF-A0A258SPX4-F1
#
_entry.id   AF-A0A258SPX4-F1
#
_cell.length_a   1.000
_cell.length_b   1.000
_cell.length_c   1.000
_cell.angle_alpha   90.00
_cell.angle_beta   90.00
_cell.angle_gamma   90.00
#
_symmetry.space_group_name_H-M   'P 1'
#
loop_
_entity.id
_entity.type
_entity.pdbx_description
1 polymer ?
#
loop_
_entity_poly.entity_id
_entity_poly.type
_entity_poly.pdbx_seq_one_letter_code
_entity_poly.pdbx_strand_id
1 'polypeptide(L)'
;MAPPSPLLNIIRFLMLTLLLGAAAAHADEAADLAQKVHDRPNGRDLTTLGRMVLTEKGRAPRIRELVTYRLDKSGGETANLIRFLDPEDIAGTGLLSIDK
;
A
#
# COMPACT_ATOMS: atom_id res chain seq x y z
N MET A 1 10.59 29.95 -53.30
CA MET A 1 10.80 29.30 -51.99
C MET A 1 11.10 27.83 -52.24
N ALA A 2 12.37 27.42 -52.28
CA ALA A 2 12.74 26.03 -52.60
C ALA A 2 12.37 25.11 -51.43
N PRO A 3 11.88 23.88 -51.68
CA PRO A 3 11.56 22.95 -50.60
C PRO A 3 12.85 22.57 -49.84
N PRO A 4 12.82 22.48 -48.50
CA PRO A 4 13.97 22.07 -47.72
C PRO A 4 14.43 20.66 -48.14
N SER A 5 15.75 20.43 -48.12
CA SER A 5 16.35 19.16 -48.55
C SER A 5 15.83 17.98 -47.71
N PRO A 6 15.60 16.80 -48.31
CA PRO A 6 15.04 15.64 -47.61
C PRO A 6 15.91 15.21 -46.41
N LEU A 7 17.22 15.39 -46.52
CA LEU A 7 18.19 15.13 -45.44
C LEU A 7 17.97 16.05 -44.23
N LEU A 8 17.67 17.33 -44.45
CA LEU A 8 17.40 18.28 -43.37
C LEU A 8 16.11 17.95 -42.62
N ASN A 9 15.09 17.45 -43.33
CA ASN A 9 13.85 17.00 -42.71
C ASN A 9 14.04 15.74 -41.86
N ILE A 10 14.87 14.80 -42.31
CA ILE A 10 15.23 13.60 -41.53
C ILE A 10 15.98 14.00 -40.25
N ILE A 11 16.97 14.90 -40.36
CA ILE A 11 17.74 15.38 -39.19
C ILE A 11 16.81 16.11 -38.20
N ARG A 12 15.89 16.94 -38.68
CA ARG A 12 14.89 17.61 -37.83
C ARG A 12 13.96 16.61 -37.15
N PHE A 13 13.52 15.57 -37.85
CA PHE A 13 12.69 14.52 -37.28
C PHE A 13 13.45 13.71 -36.22
N LEU A 14 14.72 13.40 -36.46
CA LEU A 14 15.59 12.71 -35.50
C LEU A 14 15.84 13.57 -34.24
N MET A 15 16.07 14.88 -34.43
CA MET A 15 16.22 15.83 -33.32
C MET A 15 14.93 15.99 -32.52
N LEU A 16 13.78 16.05 -33.18
CA LEU A 16 12.48 16.17 -32.51
C LEU A 16 12.14 14.91 -31.71
N THR A 17 12.38 13.73 -32.27
CA THR A 17 12.19 12.45 -31.56
C THR A 17 13.13 12.29 -30.37
N LEU A 18 14.38 12.76 -30.49
CA LEU A 18 15.33 12.79 -29.37
C LEU A 18 14.90 13.77 -28.27
N LEU A 19 14.35 14.94 -28.64
CA LEU A 19 13.85 15.93 -27.68
C LEU A 19 12.59 15.44 -26.94
N LEU A 20 11.67 14.76 -27.63
CA LEU A 20 10.45 14.22 -27.02
C LEU A 20 10.74 12.96 -26.16
N GLY A 21 11.76 12.17 -26.49
CA GLY A 21 12.16 11.01 -25.70
C GLY A 21 12.93 11.34 -24.41
N ALA A 22 13.44 12.57 -24.28
CA ALA A 22 14.19 13.04 -23.11
C ALA A 22 13.29 13.56 -21.98
N ALA A 23 12.00 13.76 -22.22
CA ALA A 23 11.02 13.99 -21.16
C ALA A 23 10.73 12.64 -20.47
N ALA A 24 11.69 12.17 -19.67
CA ALA A 24 11.47 11.08 -18.75
C ALA A 24 10.29 11.48 -17.85
N ALA A 25 9.19 10.74 -17.93
CA ALA A 25 8.13 10.84 -16.95
C ALA A 25 8.78 10.65 -15.58
N HIS A 26 8.75 11.70 -14.75
CA HIS A 26 9.19 11.59 -13.37
C HIS A 26 8.37 10.47 -12.74
N ALA A 27 9.04 9.39 -12.34
CA ALA A 27 8.41 8.33 -11.57
C ALA A 27 7.72 8.96 -10.37
N ASP A 28 6.47 8.57 -10.11
CA ASP A 28 5.68 9.10 -9.00
C ASP A 28 6.37 8.69 -7.69
N GLU A 29 7.14 9.60 -7.09
CA GLU A 29 7.89 9.35 -5.86
C GLU A 29 6.98 8.86 -4.73
N ALA A 30 5.69 9.25 -4.73
CA ALA A 30 4.71 8.77 -3.77
C ALA A 30 4.38 7.28 -3.99
N ALA A 31 4.26 6.84 -5.24
CA ALA A 31 4.05 5.44 -5.58
C ALA A 31 5.29 4.60 -5.20
N ASP A 32 6.49 5.10 -5.49
CA ASP A 32 7.73 4.41 -5.12
C ASP A 32 7.88 4.24 -3.61
N LEU A 33 7.52 5.26 -2.83
CA LEU A 33 7.52 5.18 -1.37
C LEU A 33 6.46 4.19 -0.88
N ALA A 34 5.24 4.25 -1.40
CA ALA A 34 4.16 3.34 -1.02
C ALA A 34 4.55 1.88 -1.28
N GLN A 35 5.19 1.59 -2.43
CA GLN A 35 5.68 0.26 -2.77
C GLN A 35 6.74 -0.22 -1.78
N LYS A 36 7.72 0.62 -1.42
CA LYS A 36 8.75 0.26 -0.43
C LYS A 36 8.17 -0.02 0.97
N VAL A 37 7.14 0.72 1.38
CA VAL A 37 6.45 0.46 2.65
C VAL A 37 5.68 -0.86 2.60
N HIS A 38 5.02 -1.13 1.48
CA HIS A 38 4.29 -2.38 1.27
C HIS A 38 5.21 -3.60 1.27
N ASP A 39 6.33 -3.54 0.53
CA ASP A 39 7.29 -4.64 0.36
C ASP A 39 8.25 -4.81 1.54
N ARG A 40 8.12 -4.00 2.59
CA ARG A 40 8.98 -4.07 3.77
C ARG A 40 8.94 -5.50 4.36
N PRO A 41 10.10 -6.10 4.70
CA PRO A 41 10.12 -7.37 5.41
C PRO A 41 9.41 -7.28 6.77
N ASN A 42 8.32 -8.04 6.95
CA ASN A 42 7.48 -8.02 8.16
C ASN A 42 7.44 -9.35 8.93
N GLY A 43 8.24 -10.35 8.51
CA GLY A 43 8.22 -11.70 9.06
C GLY A 43 7.07 -12.55 8.51
N ARG A 44 7.10 -13.87 8.76
CA ARG A 44 6.09 -14.82 8.24
C ARG A 44 4.79 -14.84 9.04
N ASP A 45 4.87 -14.44 10.29
CA ASP A 45 3.75 -14.36 11.22
C ASP A 45 3.97 -13.21 12.20
N LEU A 46 2.90 -12.79 12.87
CA LEU A 46 2.93 -11.78 13.90
C LEU A 46 1.79 -12.04 14.90
N THR A 47 2.08 -11.87 16.18
CA THR A 47 1.04 -11.80 17.22
C THR A 47 1.14 -10.47 17.94
N THR A 48 0.02 -9.77 18.07
CA THR A 48 -0.06 -8.46 18.74
C THR A 48 -1.14 -8.50 19.80
N LEU A 49 -0.81 -8.07 21.02
CA LEU A 49 -1.80 -7.74 22.04
C LEU A 49 -2.10 -6.24 21.96
N GLY A 50 -3.38 -5.89 21.87
CA GLY A 50 -3.84 -4.53 21.63
C GLY A 50 -4.94 -4.09 22.59
N ARG A 51 -4.96 -2.80 22.88
CA ARG A 51 -6.05 -2.11 23.58
C ARG A 51 -6.67 -1.08 22.66
N MET A 52 -7.92 -1.30 22.26
CA MET A 52 -8.70 -0.40 21.43
C MET A 52 -9.52 0.53 22.34
N VAL A 53 -9.31 1.84 22.21
CA VAL A 53 -10.04 2.86 22.98
C VAL A 53 -10.91 3.67 22.03
N LEU A 54 -12.23 3.51 22.12
CA LEU A 54 -13.19 4.26 21.31
C LEU A 54 -13.75 5.42 22.12
N THR A 55 -13.51 6.64 21.66
CA THR A 55 -13.99 7.87 22.30
C THR A 55 -15.06 8.55 21.45
N GLU A 56 -16.07 9.13 22.09
CA GLU A 56 -17.16 9.87 21.46
C GLU A 56 -17.52 11.06 22.37
N LYS A 57 -17.90 12.21 21.78
CA LYS A 57 -18.26 13.40 22.55
C LYS A 57 -19.45 13.10 23.48
N GLY A 58 -19.30 13.40 24.77
CA GLY A 58 -20.37 13.25 25.76
C GLY A 58 -20.65 11.82 26.21
N ARG A 59 -19.78 10.85 25.86
CA ARG A 59 -19.87 9.46 26.33
C ARG A 59 -18.57 9.01 26.97
N ALA A 60 -18.68 8.09 27.92
CA ALA A 60 -17.52 7.42 28.48
C ALA A 60 -16.79 6.61 27.38
N PRO A 61 -15.45 6.56 27.38
CA PRO A 61 -14.71 5.73 26.46
C PRO A 61 -15.09 4.26 26.58
N ARG A 62 -15.20 3.57 25.45
CA ARG A 62 -15.31 2.12 25.41
C ARG A 62 -13.94 1.54 25.16
N ILE A 63 -13.51 0.65 26.04
CA ILE A 63 -12.21 -0.01 25.96
C ILE A 63 -12.46 -1.45 25.56
N ARG A 64 -11.64 -1.97 24.64
CA ARG A 64 -11.65 -3.39 24.25
C ARG A 64 -10.22 -3.90 24.25
N GLU A 65 -10.01 -5.09 24.78
CA GLU A 65 -8.74 -5.79 24.66
C GLU A 65 -8.86 -6.85 23.58
N LEU A 66 -7.83 -6.98 22.75
CA LEU A 66 -7.81 -7.89 21.62
C LEU A 66 -6.43 -8.47 21.39
N VAL A 67 -6.40 -9.67 20.81
CA VAL A 67 -5.20 -10.25 20.21
C VAL A 67 -5.41 -10.36 18.71
N THR A 68 -4.39 -10.00 17.95
CA THR A 68 -4.35 -10.17 16.50
C THR A 68 -3.27 -11.16 16.12
N TYR A 69 -3.62 -12.14 15.29
CA TYR A 69 -2.69 -13.06 14.65
C TYR A 69 -2.64 -12.75 13.16
N ARG A 70 -1.44 -12.56 12.62
CA ARG A 70 -1.20 -12.44 11.18
C ARG A 70 -0.39 -13.64 10.73
N LEU A 71 -0.73 -14.20 9.58
CA LEU A 71 0.02 -15.25 8.92
C LEU A 71 0.15 -14.96 7.43
N ASP A 72 1.39 -14.91 6.94
CA ASP A 72 1.70 -14.80 5.52
C ASP A 72 1.76 -16.20 4.93
N LYS A 73 0.92 -16.45 3.93
CA LYS A 73 0.81 -17.74 3.25
C LYS A 73 1.59 -17.72 1.93
N SER A 74 1.82 -18.91 1.40
CA SER A 74 2.37 -19.08 0.06
C SER A 74 1.45 -18.42 -0.98
N GLY A 75 2.01 -17.66 -1.91
CA GLY A 75 1.27 -17.01 -3.00
C GLY A 75 0.82 -15.58 -2.72
N GLY A 76 1.40 -14.91 -1.72
CA GLY A 76 1.13 -13.48 -1.42
C GLY A 76 -0.10 -13.25 -0.53
N GLU A 77 -0.89 -14.29 -0.26
CA GLU A 77 -2.06 -14.17 0.62
C GLU A 77 -1.65 -13.92 2.08
N THR A 78 -2.30 -12.95 2.72
CA THR A 78 -2.15 -12.67 4.16
C THR A 78 -3.46 -12.94 4.88
N ALA A 79 -3.43 -13.75 5.94
CA ALA A 79 -4.58 -13.99 6.80
C ALA A 79 -4.42 -13.27 8.14
N ASN A 80 -5.45 -12.54 8.57
CA ASN A 80 -5.49 -11.84 9.85
C ASN A 80 -6.68 -12.34 10.68
N LEU A 81 -6.43 -12.77 11.91
CA LEU A 81 -7.45 -13.16 12.89
C LEU A 81 -7.38 -12.24 14.11
N ILE A 82 -8.43 -11.47 14.34
CA ILE A 82 -8.62 -10.70 15.58
C ILE A 82 -9.52 -11.49 16.52
N ARG A 83 -9.17 -11.57 17.80
CA ARG A 83 -10.02 -12.09 18.88
C ARG A 83 -10.16 -11.08 19.98
N PHE A 84 -11.39 -10.75 20.35
CA PHE A 84 -11.67 -9.89 21.50
C PHE A 84 -11.55 -10.70 22.80
N LEU A 85 -10.84 -10.14 23.75
CA LEU A 85 -10.56 -10.74 25.07
C LEU A 85 -11.43 -10.10 26.16
N ASP A 86 -11.70 -8.80 26.03
CA ASP A 86 -12.47 -8.01 26.98
C ASP A 86 -13.18 -6.86 26.22
N PRO A 87 -14.36 -6.38 26.66
CA PRO A 87 -15.20 -6.82 27.79
C PRO A 87 -15.95 -8.15 27.58
N GLU A 88 -16.52 -8.70 28.66
CA GLU A 88 -17.19 -10.01 28.70
C GLU A 88 -18.31 -10.17 27.66
N ASP A 89 -19.06 -9.10 27.37
CA ASP A 89 -20.17 -9.09 26.40
C ASP A 89 -19.70 -9.33 24.96
N ILE A 90 -18.43 -9.08 24.65
CA ILE A 90 -17.83 -9.33 23.34
C ILE A 90 -16.68 -10.34 23.37
N ALA A 91 -16.28 -10.80 24.56
CA ALA A 91 -15.18 -11.73 24.73
C ALA A 91 -15.41 -13.00 23.91
N GLY A 92 -14.35 -13.46 23.24
CA GLY A 92 -14.39 -14.61 22.34
C GLY A 92 -14.83 -14.29 20.91
N THR A 93 -15.44 -13.13 20.64
CA THR A 93 -15.78 -12.69 19.27
C THR A 93 -14.53 -12.66 18.39
N GLY A 94 -14.68 -13.10 17.14
CA GLY A 94 -13.57 -13.18 16.18
C GLY A 94 -13.89 -12.55 14.83
N LEU A 95 -12.86 -11.96 14.22
CA LEU A 95 -12.91 -11.41 12.87
C LEU A 95 -11.75 -11.99 12.07
N LEU A 96 -12.05 -12.64 10.95
CA LEU A 96 -11.08 -13.18 10.01
C LEU A 96 -11.11 -12.36 8.72
N SER A 97 -9.96 -11.82 8.30
CA SER A 97 -9.77 -11.26 6.97
C SER A 97 -8.68 -12.00 6.22
N ILE A 98 -8.83 -12.07 4.90
CA ILE A 98 -7.89 -12.71 3.97
C ILE A 98 -7.67 -11.73 2.82
N ASP A 99 -6.44 -11.27 2.69
CA ASP A 99 -6.00 -10.30 1.68
C ASP A 99 -5.11 -11.03 0.67
N LYS A 100 -5.24 -10.69 -0.63
CA LYS A 100 -4.50 -11.30 -1.74
C LYS A 100 -3.71 -10.25 -2.52
#